data_AF-A0A651EJ25-F1
#
_entry.id   AF-A0A651EJ25-F1
#
_cell.length_a   1.000
_cell.length_b   1.000
_cell.length_c   1.000
_cell.angle_alpha   90.00
_cell.angle_beta   90.00
_cell.angle_gamma   90.00
#
_symmetry.space_group_name_H-M   'P 1'
#
loop_
_entity.id
_entity.type
_entity.pdbx_description
1 polymer ?
#
loop_
_entity_poly.entity_id
_entity_poly.type
_entity_poly.pdbx_seq_one_letter_code
_entity_poly.pdbx_strand_id
1 'polypeptide(L)'
;NLIPNILFNKYCFDSETVRKQITSTSSYTTRALTNGRLLSQVILPCPPTLEEQNAIATILSDMDAEITALEQRRDKTRALKQGMMQELLTGRIRLKIEA
;
A
#
# COMPACT_ATOMS: atom_id res chain seq x y z
N ASN A 1 -4.77 17.05 24.89
CA ASN A 1 -4.83 15.63 24.51
C ASN A 1 -4.45 15.48 23.05
N LEU A 2 -3.17 15.25 22.77
CA LEU A 2 -2.66 14.98 21.43
C LEU A 2 -3.13 13.58 21.01
N ILE A 3 -4.17 13.50 20.17
CA ILE A 3 -4.51 12.25 19.49
C ILE A 3 -3.42 12.02 18.44
N PRO A 4 -2.70 10.88 18.44
CA PRO A 4 -1.65 10.60 17.46
C PRO A 4 -2.20 10.61 16.03
N ASN A 5 -1.37 11.00 15.06
CA ASN A 5 -1.79 11.05 13.66
C ASN A 5 -2.24 9.65 13.19
N ILE A 6 -3.46 9.55 12.63
CA ILE A 6 -4.06 8.28 12.23
C ILE A 6 -3.28 7.61 11.08
N LEU A 7 -2.80 8.40 10.12
CA LEU A 7 -1.97 7.92 9.02
C LEU A 7 -0.61 7.43 9.53
N PHE A 8 0.00 8.16 10.46
CA PHE A 8 1.23 7.71 11.11
C PHE A 8 1.04 6.34 11.78
N ASN A 9 -0.04 6.17 12.55
CA ASN A 9 -0.35 4.89 13.18
C ASN A 9 -0.50 3.76 12.16
N LYS A 10 -1.19 4.00 11.03
CA LYS A 10 -1.29 3.02 9.92
C LYS A 10 0.11 2.54 9.52
N TYR A 11 1.02 3.46 9.21
CA TYR A 11 2.38 3.13 8.82
C TYR A 11 3.17 2.41 9.92
N CYS A 12 2.98 2.77 11.19
CA CYS A 12 3.59 2.05 12.30
C CYS A 12 3.13 0.60 12.39
N PHE A 13 1.83 0.34 12.23
CA PHE A 13 1.27 -1.02 12.28
C PHE A 13 1.70 -1.89 11.09
N ASP A 14 2.02 -1.28 9.96
CA ASP A 14 2.56 -1.96 8.79
C ASP A 14 4.06 -2.24 8.89
N SER A 15 4.78 -1.61 9.84
CA SER A 15 6.21 -1.85 10.04
C SER A 15 6.51 -3.31 10.41
N GLU A 16 7.61 -3.83 9.88
CA GLU A 16 8.00 -5.23 10.09
C GLU A 16 8.17 -5.56 11.59
N THR A 17 8.75 -4.63 12.36
CA THR A 17 8.94 -4.79 13.80
C THR A 17 7.61 -4.95 14.54
N VAL A 18 6.63 -4.10 14.25
CA VAL A 18 5.31 -4.16 14.89
C VAL A 18 4.53 -5.40 14.42
N ARG A 19 4.57 -5.69 13.13
CA ARG A 19 3.98 -6.90 12.55
C ARG A 19 4.52 -8.16 13.21
N LYS A 20 5.84 -8.26 13.40
CA LYS A 20 6.50 -9.38 14.09
C LYS A 20 6.02 -9.53 15.53
N GLN A 21 5.93 -8.43 16.29
CA GLN A 21 5.41 -8.46 17.66
C GLN A 21 3.97 -8.99 17.72
N ILE A 22 3.11 -8.53 16.81
CA ILE A 22 1.71 -8.97 16.75
C ILE A 22 1.65 -10.46 16.38
N THR A 23 2.42 -10.90 15.38
CA THR A 23 2.39 -12.30 14.95
C THR A 23 2.98 -13.24 15.98
N SER A 24 4.07 -12.87 16.67
CA SER A 24 4.73 -13.75 17.66
C SER A 24 3.89 -13.97 18.92
N THR A 25 3.05 -13.00 19.27
CA THR A 25 2.14 -13.08 20.42
C THR A 25 0.77 -13.65 20.07
N SER A 26 0.47 -13.82 18.78
CA SER A 26 -0.79 -14.40 18.32
C SER A 26 -0.83 -15.91 18.56
N SER A 27 -2.01 -16.42 18.94
CA SER A 27 -2.24 -17.86 19.03
C SER A 27 -2.52 -18.46 17.65
N TYR A 28 -1.75 -19.47 17.26
CA TYR A 28 -1.94 -20.14 15.97
C TYR A 28 -2.79 -21.39 16.14
N THR A 29 -4.00 -21.36 15.58
CA THR A 29 -4.83 -22.54 15.35
C THR A 29 -4.90 -22.79 13.83
N THR A 30 -6.06 -22.75 13.20
CA THR A 30 -6.16 -22.74 11.71
C THR A 30 -5.84 -21.37 11.12
N ARG A 31 -6.05 -20.30 11.89
CA ARG A 31 -5.64 -18.93 11.56
C ARG A 31 -4.96 -18.31 12.78
N ALA A 32 -4.14 -17.28 12.56
CA ALA A 32 -3.61 -16.48 13.65
C ALA A 32 -4.76 -15.75 14.35
N LEU A 33 -4.83 -15.90 15.67
CA LEU A 33 -5.80 -15.25 16.54
C LEU A 33 -5.06 -14.26 17.44
N THR A 34 -5.55 -13.02 17.48
CA THR A 34 -5.11 -11.99 18.42
C THR A 34 -6.31 -11.44 19.19
N ASN A 35 -6.08 -10.73 20.29
CA ASN A 35 -7.13 -10.12 21.10
C ASN A 35 -6.70 -8.72 21.57
N GLY A 36 -7.65 -7.92 22.06
CA GLY A 36 -7.39 -6.54 22.48
C GLY A 36 -6.34 -6.42 23.59
N ARG A 37 -6.24 -7.41 24.49
CA ARG A 37 -5.21 -7.43 25.54
C ARG A 37 -3.81 -7.58 24.94
N LEU A 38 -3.61 -8.52 24.01
CA LEU A 38 -2.32 -8.71 23.35
C LEU A 38 -1.95 -7.50 22.48
N LEU A 39 -2.92 -6.93 21.77
CA LEU A 39 -2.70 -5.72 20.97
C LEU A 39 -2.29 -4.52 21.83
N SER A 40 -2.83 -4.38 23.04
CA SER A 40 -2.47 -3.29 23.96
C SER A 40 -1.03 -3.37 24.48
N GLN A 41 -0.37 -4.53 24.34
CA GLN A 41 1.02 -4.75 24.76
C GLN A 41 2.04 -4.48 23.64
N VAL A 42 1.57 -4.23 22.42
CA VAL A 42 2.42 -3.95 21.26
C VAL A 42 3.11 -2.60 21.44
N ILE A 43 4.43 -2.58 21.25
CA ILE A 43 5.23 -1.37 21.34
C ILE A 43 5.31 -0.74 19.96
N LEU A 44 4.76 0.47 19.84
CA LEU A 44 4.81 1.28 18.63
C LEU A 44 6.00 2.27 18.69
N PRO A 45 6.81 2.38 17.63
CA PRO A 45 7.79 3.44 17.51
C PRO A 45 7.07 4.76 17.23
N CYS A 46 6.76 5.51 18.28
CA CYS A 46 5.99 6.75 18.19
C CYS A 46 6.86 7.94 18.64
N PRO A 47 7.24 8.86 17.73
CA PRO A 47 7.96 10.06 18.11
C PRO A 47 7.09 10.97 18.98
N PRO A 48 7.70 11.75 19.88
CA PRO A 48 6.99 12.47 20.92
C PRO A 48 6.18 13.66 20.40
N THR A 49 6.48 14.18 19.20
CA THR A 49 5.83 15.37 18.65
C THR A 49 4.85 15.02 17.54
N LEU A 50 3.70 15.71 17.50
CA LEU A 50 2.77 15.58 16.38
C LEU A 50 3.37 16.09 15.07
N GLU A 51 4.25 17.08 15.14
CA GLU A 51 4.91 17.64 13.96
C GLU A 51 5.73 16.56 13.25
N GLU A 52 6.54 15.81 13.99
CA GLU A 52 7.32 14.70 13.45
C GLU A 52 6.42 13.57 12.92
N GLN A 53 5.37 13.20 13.66
CA GLN A 53 4.40 12.20 13.20
C GLN A 53 3.72 12.61 11.89
N ASN A 54 3.34 13.89 11.77
CA ASN A 54 2.72 14.43 10.56
C ASN A 54 3.71 14.45 9.39
N ALA A 55 4.95 14.89 9.61
CA ALA A 55 5.98 14.91 8.57
C ALA A 55 6.26 13.52 8.01
N ILE A 56 6.41 12.52 8.90
CA ILE A 56 6.59 11.12 8.49
C ILE A 56 5.37 10.62 7.71
N ALA A 57 4.16 10.85 8.25
CA ALA A 57 2.93 10.38 7.61
C ALA A 57 2.74 10.98 6.21
N THR A 58 3.00 12.29 6.04
CA THR A 58 2.89 12.98 4.75
C THR A 58 3.81 12.35 3.72
N ILE A 59 5.11 12.21 4.04
CA ILE A 59 6.10 11.65 3.11
C ILE A 59 5.71 10.23 2.69
N LEU A 60 5.31 9.38 3.63
CA LEU A 60 4.89 8.00 3.32
C LEU A 60 3.59 7.96 2.50
N SER A 61 2.65 8.86 2.77
CA SER A 61 1.40 8.95 2.00
C SER A 61 1.61 9.45 0.57
N ASP A 62 2.56 10.37 0.37
CA ASP A 62 2.92 10.87 -0.95
C ASP A 62 3.56 9.75 -1.79
N MET A 63 4.41 8.92 -1.18
CA MET A 63 4.99 7.73 -1.83
C MET A 63 3.91 6.71 -2.21
N ASP A 64 2.97 6.41 -1.32
CA ASP A 64 1.83 5.52 -1.62
C ASP A 64 0.99 6.06 -2.80
N ALA A 65 0.76 7.38 -2.84
CA ALA A 65 0.01 8.02 -3.91
C ALA A 65 0.75 7.94 -5.25
N GLU A 66 2.07 8.13 -5.24
CA GLU A 66 2.91 7.98 -6.43
C GLU A 66 2.90 6.54 -6.96
N ILE A 67 3.07 5.55 -6.08
CA ILE A 67 2.98 4.13 -6.44
C ILE A 67 1.62 3.84 -7.09
N THR A 68 0.53 4.28 -6.45
CA THR A 68 -0.83 4.09 -6.96
C THR A 68 -1.00 4.69 -8.36
N ALA A 69 -0.49 5.91 -8.59
CA ALA A 69 -0.55 6.56 -9.90
C ALA A 69 0.24 5.80 -10.96
N LEU A 70 1.42 5.27 -10.61
CA LEU A 70 2.25 4.46 -11.50
C LEU A 70 1.57 3.14 -11.88
N GLU A 71 0.94 2.47 -10.91
CA GLU A 71 0.19 1.24 -11.15
C GLU A 71 -1.00 1.47 -12.08
N GLN A 72 -1.77 2.54 -11.86
CA GLN A 72 -2.87 2.92 -12.74
C GLN A 72 -2.38 3.19 -14.17
N ARG A 73 -1.25 3.90 -14.32
CA ARG A 73 -0.65 4.16 -15.64
C ARG A 73 -0.19 2.88 -16.31
N ARG A 74 0.43 1.96 -15.56
CA ARG A 74 0.86 0.64 -16.04
C ARG A 74 -0.35 -0.15 -16.55
N ASP A 75 -1.42 -0.20 -15.77
CA ASP A 75 -2.59 -1.01 -16.08
C ASP A 75 -3.38 -0.44 -17.26
N LYS A 76 -3.51 0.89 -17.35
CA LYS A 76 -4.06 1.57 -18.53
C LYS A 76 -3.25 1.26 -19.79
N THR A 77 -1.92 1.29 -19.70
CA THR A 77 -1.03 0.98 -20.83
C THR A 77 -1.20 -0.48 -21.27
N ARG A 78 -1.32 -1.43 -20.33
CA ARG A 78 -1.59 -2.84 -20.64
C ARG A 78 -2.94 -3.02 -21.32
N ALA A 79 -3.98 -2.37 -20.82
CA ALA A 79 -5.32 -2.43 -21.40
C ALA A 79 -5.34 -1.86 -22.83
N LEU A 80 -4.67 -0.73 -23.07
CA LEU A 80 -4.54 -0.16 -24.41
C LEU A 80 -3.80 -1.10 -25.36
N LYS A 81 -2.66 -1.66 -24.94
CA LYS A 81 -1.92 -2.64 -25.73
C LYS A 81 -2.81 -3.82 -26.11
N GLN A 82 -3.56 -4.36 -25.15
CA GLN A 82 -4.47 -5.49 -25.39
C GLN A 82 -5.58 -5.12 -26.39
N GLY A 83 -6.20 -3.95 -26.23
CA GLY A 83 -7.22 -3.44 -27.15
C GLY A 83 -6.67 -3.22 -28.56
N MET A 84 -5.51 -2.57 -28.69
CA MET A 84 -4.85 -2.36 -29.98
C MET A 84 -4.52 -3.68 -30.67
N MET A 85 -4.01 -4.67 -29.93
CA MET A 85 -3.72 -5.99 -30.47
C MET A 85 -5.00 -6.66 -30.99
N GLN A 86 -6.13 -6.52 -30.29
CA GLN A 86 -7.42 -7.02 -30.76
C GLN A 86 -7.85 -6.37 -32.08
N GLU A 87 -7.74 -5.04 -32.19
CA GLU A 87 -8.12 -4.31 -33.40
C GLU A 87 -7.23 -4.64 -34.61
N LEU A 88 -5.92 -4.83 -34.38
CA LEU A 88 -4.96 -5.17 -35.42
C LEU A 88 -5.06 -6.64 -35.86
N LEU A 89 -5.10 -7.59 -34.91
CA LEU A 89 -5.14 -9.03 -35.22
C LEU A 89 -6.49 -9.49 -35.79
N THR A 90 -7.59 -8.80 -35.46
CA THR A 90 -8.89 -9.05 -36.10
C THR A 90 -9.06 -8.33 -37.44
N GLY A 91 -8.06 -7.54 -37.86
CA GLY A 91 -8.07 -6.82 -39.13
C GLY A 91 -9.08 -5.68 -39.20
N ARG A 92 -9.64 -5.26 -38.06
CA ARG A 92 -10.52 -4.08 -37.96
C ARG A 92 -9.76 -2.79 -38.25
N ILE A 93 -8.50 -2.72 -37.85
CA ILE A 93 -7.56 -1.68 -38.25
C ILE A 93 -6.43 -2.33 -39.05
N ARG A 94 -6.12 -1.81 -40.24
CA ARG A 94 -4.99 -2.25 -41.05
C ARG A 94 -3.90 -1.19 -41.08
N LEU A 95 -2.66 -1.63 -40.88
CA LEU A 95 -1.50 -0.76 -41.02
C LEU A 95 -1.25 -0.47 -42.50
N LYS A 96 -1.14 0.82 -42.86
CA LYS A 96 -0.65 1.20 -44.18
C LYS A 96 0.86 0.95 -44.19
N ILE A 97 1.33 0.23 -45.21
CA ILE A 97 2.76 0.06 -45.44
C ILE A 97 3.15 1.25 -46.33
N GLU A 98 3.95 2.17 -45.81
CA GLU A 98 4.62 3.16 -46.67
C GLU A 98 5.81 2.45 -47.33
N ALA A 99 5.88 2.55 -48.65
CA ALA A 99 6.86 1.87 -49.50
C ALA A 99 8.18 2.65 -49.59
#